data_AF-A0A4U1IZ04-F1
#
_entry.id   AF-A0A4U1IZ04-F1
#
_cell.length_a   1.000
_cell.length_b   1.000
_cell.length_c   1.000
_cell.angle_alpha   90.00
_cell.angle_beta   90.00
_cell.angle_gamma   90.00
#
_symmetry.space_group_name_H-M   'P 1'
#
loop_
_entity.id
_entity.type
_entity.pdbx_description
1 polymer ?
#
loop_
_entity_poly.entity_id
_entity_poly.type
_entity_poly.pdbx_seq_one_letter_code
_entity_poly.pdbx_strand_id
1 'polypeptide(L)'
;MDREHDDLCRRAAHHLHEAGFSPIGGAPSGGLAVRRVAVDSTLSLGYDPAAGLVRLSVLFTRGAATCGIFQGGRGELRIFAGPSSLLGLLCWITSSHDELTAFEADAWLEQILSLCPATYAVLSSRSGEEILALVMPQEASAMLQ
;
A
#
# COMPACT_ATOMS: atom_id res chain seq x y z
N MET A 1 -9.55 -18.83 -15.59
CA MET A 1 -9.90 -17.81 -14.57
C MET A 1 -10.10 -18.53 -13.27
N ASP A 2 -9.29 -18.20 -12.28
CA ASP A 2 -9.24 -18.87 -10.98
C ASP A 2 -10.33 -18.26 -10.07
N ARG A 3 -11.38 -19.04 -9.78
CA ARG A 3 -12.59 -18.55 -9.10
C ARG A 3 -12.30 -18.00 -7.69
N GLU A 4 -11.25 -18.49 -7.03
CA GLU A 4 -10.88 -18.03 -5.69
C GLU A 4 -10.34 -16.59 -5.70
N HIS A 5 -9.59 -16.22 -6.75
CA HIS A 5 -9.06 -14.87 -6.93
C HIS A 5 -10.17 -13.85 -7.22
N ASP A 6 -11.13 -14.22 -8.08
CA ASP A 6 -12.28 -13.36 -8.41
C ASP A 6 -13.16 -13.09 -7.18
N ASP A 7 -13.34 -14.08 -6.31
CA ASP A 7 -14.09 -13.95 -5.05
C ASP A 7 -13.39 -13.04 -4.03
N LEU A 8 -12.06 -13.12 -3.94
CA LEU A 8 -11.27 -12.26 -3.06
C LEU A 8 -11.35 -10.79 -3.49
N CYS A 9 -11.20 -10.49 -4.78
CA CYS A 9 -11.33 -9.13 -5.31
C CYS A 9 -12.70 -8.54 -5.05
N ARG A 10 -13.77 -9.32 -5.26
CA ARG A 10 -15.14 -8.87 -5.02
C ARG A 10 -15.41 -8.57 -3.54
N ARG A 11 -14.94 -9.44 -2.64
CA ARG A 11 -15.06 -9.23 -1.18
C ARG A 11 -14.24 -8.04 -0.72
N ALA A 12 -13.01 -7.92 -1.21
CA ALA A 12 -12.14 -6.79 -0.92
C ALA A 12 -12.75 -5.47 -1.40
N ALA A 13 -13.29 -5.42 -2.62
CA ALA A 13 -13.96 -4.25 -3.16
C ALA A 13 -15.14 -3.81 -2.28
N HIS A 14 -15.95 -4.77 -1.80
CA HIS A 14 -17.06 -4.48 -0.90
C HIS A 14 -16.57 -3.92 0.44
N HIS A 15 -15.58 -4.54 1.09
CA HIS A 15 -15.02 -4.04 2.35
C HIS A 15 -14.35 -2.67 2.20
N LEU A 16 -13.64 -2.43 1.08
CA LEU A 16 -13.04 -1.14 0.76
C LEU A 16 -14.13 -0.07 0.57
N HIS A 17 -15.23 -0.42 -0.09
CA HIS A 17 -16.36 0.49 -0.27
C HIS A 17 -17.01 0.87 1.07
N GLU A 18 -17.33 -0.12 1.91
CA GLU A 18 -17.88 0.09 3.26
C GLU A 18 -16.93 0.92 4.13
N ALA A 19 -15.62 0.74 3.97
CA ALA A 19 -14.66 1.57 4.66
C ALA A 19 -14.74 3.03 4.19
N GLY A 20 -15.08 3.33 2.93
CA GLY A 20 -15.15 4.68 2.38
C GLY A 20 -14.21 4.92 1.19
N PHE A 21 -13.63 3.86 0.62
CA PHE A 21 -12.89 3.95 -0.63
C PHE A 21 -13.84 4.06 -1.81
N SER A 22 -13.47 4.92 -2.75
CA SER A 22 -14.15 5.10 -4.03
C SER A 22 -13.33 4.52 -5.18
N PRO A 23 -13.94 3.86 -6.18
CA PRO A 23 -13.23 3.45 -7.39
C PRO A 23 -12.63 4.63 -8.14
N ILE A 24 -11.43 4.46 -8.73
CA ILE A 24 -10.76 5.51 -9.53
C ILE A 24 -10.56 5.15 -11.01
N GLY A 25 -11.06 4.00 -11.45
CA GLY A 25 -10.89 3.50 -12.82
C GLY A 25 -9.47 3.01 -13.12
N GLY A 26 -9.28 2.41 -14.30
CA GLY A 26 -7.97 1.94 -14.75
C GLY A 26 -7.46 0.65 -14.10
N ALA A 27 -8.30 -0.08 -13.37
CA ALA A 27 -7.95 -1.40 -12.85
C ALA A 27 -7.78 -2.40 -14.03
N PRO A 28 -6.80 -3.32 -13.95
CA PRO A 28 -6.72 -4.44 -14.89
C PRO A 28 -7.94 -5.36 -14.72
N SER A 29 -8.16 -6.26 -15.68
CA SER A 29 -9.25 -7.24 -15.60
C SER A 29 -9.15 -8.08 -14.32
N GLY A 30 -10.24 -8.15 -13.56
CA GLY A 30 -10.27 -8.83 -12.25
C GLY A 30 -9.52 -8.10 -11.13
N GLY A 31 -8.91 -6.96 -11.40
CA GLY A 31 -8.18 -6.17 -10.40
C GLY A 31 -9.01 -5.12 -9.69
N LEU A 32 -8.33 -4.34 -8.84
CA LEU A 32 -8.92 -3.25 -8.07
C LEU A 32 -8.13 -1.95 -8.29
N ALA A 33 -8.83 -0.83 -8.33
CA ALA A 33 -8.24 0.50 -8.31
C ALA A 33 -9.19 1.42 -7.53
N VAL A 34 -8.81 1.73 -6.30
CA VAL A 34 -9.61 2.52 -5.37
C VAL A 34 -8.79 3.62 -4.72
N ARG A 35 -9.48 4.64 -4.23
CA ARG A 35 -8.89 5.75 -3.50
C ARG A 35 -9.79 6.14 -2.34
N ARG A 36 -9.17 6.50 -1.24
CA ARG A 36 -9.82 7.18 -0.13
C ARG A 36 -9.12 8.50 0.14
N VAL A 37 -9.92 9.52 0.45
CA VAL A 37 -9.44 10.83 0.86
C VAL A 37 -9.86 11.01 2.32
N ALA A 38 -8.88 11.14 3.20
CA ALA A 38 -9.06 11.54 4.59
C ALA A 38 -8.68 13.03 4.74
N VAL A 39 -8.80 13.58 5.95
CA VAL A 39 -8.53 15.00 6.22
C VAL A 39 -7.08 15.37 5.88
N ASP A 40 -6.11 14.57 6.35
CA ASP A 40 -4.68 14.88 6.25
C ASP A 40 -3.93 13.94 5.29
N SER A 41 -4.62 13.00 4.65
CA SER A 41 -4.01 12.05 3.74
C SER A 41 -4.93 11.59 2.60
N THR A 42 -4.33 11.13 1.52
CA THR A 42 -5.00 10.43 0.43
C THR A 42 -4.30 9.10 0.22
N LEU A 43 -5.07 8.03 0.27
CA LEU A 43 -4.60 6.66 0.08
C LEU A 43 -5.16 6.13 -1.24
N SER A 44 -4.30 5.63 -2.11
CA SER A 44 -4.70 4.95 -3.34
C SER A 44 -4.18 3.52 -3.33
N LEU A 45 -5.06 2.57 -3.64
CA LEU A 45 -4.75 1.15 -3.68
C LEU A 45 -5.11 0.60 -5.06
N GLY A 46 -4.11 0.01 -5.71
CA GLY A 46 -4.26 -0.78 -6.92
C GLY A 46 -3.92 -2.24 -6.63
N TYR A 47 -4.67 -3.18 -7.20
CA TYR A 47 -4.35 -4.60 -7.15
C TYR A 47 -4.41 -5.21 -8.55
N ASP A 48 -3.30 -5.85 -8.94
CA ASP A 48 -3.20 -6.66 -10.15
C ASP A 48 -3.14 -8.14 -9.76
N PRO A 49 -4.22 -8.92 -9.99
CA PRO A 49 -4.28 -10.32 -9.62
C PRO A 49 -3.38 -11.19 -10.50
N ALA A 50 -3.10 -10.81 -11.74
CA ALA A 50 -2.23 -11.59 -12.62
C ALA A 50 -0.78 -11.52 -12.18
N ALA A 51 -0.36 -10.37 -11.64
CA ALA A 51 0.97 -10.15 -11.10
C ALA A 51 1.10 -10.45 -9.60
N GLY A 52 -0.01 -10.69 -8.89
CA GLY A 52 -0.01 -10.81 -7.42
C GLY A 52 0.52 -9.54 -6.73
N LEU A 53 0.27 -8.38 -7.32
CA LEU A 53 0.90 -7.10 -6.97
C LEU A 53 -0.12 -6.12 -6.42
N VAL A 54 0.15 -5.60 -5.22
CA VAL A 54 -0.52 -4.43 -4.67
C VAL A 54 0.36 -3.20 -4.86
N ARG A 55 -0.25 -2.14 -5.38
CA ARG A 55 0.32 -0.80 -5.46
C ARG A 55 -0.36 0.06 -4.42
N LEU A 56 0.40 0.58 -3.49
CA LEU A 56 -0.12 1.38 -2.40
C LEU A 56 0.57 2.74 -2.42
N SER A 57 -0.21 3.80 -2.65
CA SER A 57 0.31 5.15 -2.70
C SER A 57 -0.33 5.99 -1.62
N VAL A 58 0.51 6.69 -0.86
CA VAL A 58 0.08 7.64 0.18
C VAL A 58 0.54 9.02 -0.18
N LEU A 59 -0.35 9.99 -0.01
CA LEU A 59 -0.07 11.41 -0.09
C LEU A 59 -0.58 12.09 1.19
N PHE A 60 0.31 12.62 2.00
CA PHE A 60 -0.01 13.45 3.17
C PHE A 60 -0.14 14.92 2.73
N THR A 61 -1.27 15.54 3.08
CA THR A 61 -1.57 16.94 2.73
C THR A 61 -1.08 17.94 3.77
N ARG A 62 -0.85 17.49 5.01
CA ARG A 62 -0.28 18.28 6.12
C ARG A 62 0.79 17.50 6.84
N GLY A 63 1.84 18.20 7.29
CA GLY A 63 2.98 17.59 7.98
C GLY A 63 3.65 16.55 7.08
N ALA A 64 4.59 16.96 6.23
CA ALA A 64 5.36 15.96 5.49
C ALA A 64 6.03 15.03 6.51
N ALA A 65 5.91 13.71 6.30
CA ALA A 65 6.72 12.77 7.06
C ALA A 65 8.18 13.22 6.97
N THR A 66 8.86 13.24 8.11
CA THR A 66 10.18 13.87 8.22
C THR A 66 11.30 12.92 7.83
N CYS A 67 10.99 11.64 7.65
CA CYS A 67 11.95 10.59 7.37
C CYS A 67 11.33 9.47 6.52
N GLY A 68 12.19 8.55 6.11
CA GLY A 68 11.81 7.35 5.37
C GLY A 68 11.29 7.63 3.95
N ILE A 69 10.56 6.67 3.42
CA ILE A 69 10.07 6.68 2.03
C ILE A 69 8.89 7.64 1.82
N PHE A 70 8.34 8.18 2.90
CA PHE A 70 7.28 9.19 2.87
C PHE A 70 7.83 10.61 3.02
N GLN A 71 9.16 10.77 3.09
CA GLN A 71 9.80 12.06 3.19
C GLN A 71 9.33 12.99 2.06
N GLY A 72 8.83 14.16 2.43
CA GLY A 72 8.21 15.09 1.47
C GLY A 72 6.70 14.86 1.26
N GLY A 73 6.08 13.98 2.05
CA GLY A 73 4.64 13.79 2.12
C GLY A 73 4.07 12.82 1.09
N ARG A 74 4.90 12.13 0.30
CA ARG A 74 4.42 11.13 -0.67
C ARG A 74 5.30 9.89 -0.63
N GLY A 75 4.68 8.72 -0.71
CA GLY A 75 5.37 7.45 -0.93
C GLY A 75 4.53 6.47 -1.74
N GLU A 76 5.20 5.59 -2.47
CA GLU A 76 4.58 4.47 -3.18
C GLU A 76 5.27 3.16 -2.82
N LEU A 77 4.47 2.14 -2.54
CA LEU A 77 4.89 0.79 -2.24
C LEU A 77 4.41 -0.17 -3.34
N ARG A 78 5.28 -1.12 -3.69
CA ARG A 78 5.00 -2.29 -4.54
C ARG A 78 5.10 -3.52 -3.63
N ILE A 79 3.97 -4.17 -3.40
CA ILE A 79 3.86 -5.26 -2.43
C ILE A 79 3.47 -6.53 -3.18
N PHE A 80 4.34 -7.54 -3.13
CA PHE A 80 4.06 -8.85 -3.67
C PHE A 80 3.59 -9.76 -2.53
N ALA A 81 2.38 -10.29 -2.64
CA ALA A 81 1.76 -11.06 -1.57
C ALA A 81 1.00 -12.27 -2.13
N GLY A 82 1.09 -13.39 -1.41
CA GLY A 82 0.18 -14.51 -1.63
C GLY A 82 -1.25 -14.17 -1.17
N PRO A 83 -2.27 -14.96 -1.58
CA PRO A 83 -3.68 -14.63 -1.34
C PRO A 83 -4.05 -14.37 0.14
N SER A 84 -3.48 -15.13 1.08
CA SER A 84 -3.76 -14.97 2.52
C SER A 84 -3.17 -13.69 3.10
N SER A 85 -1.92 -13.37 2.75
CA SER A 85 -1.25 -12.13 3.17
C SER A 85 -1.92 -10.90 2.56
N LEU A 86 -2.37 -11.01 1.30
CA LEU A 86 -3.13 -9.97 0.61
C LEU A 86 -4.43 -9.65 1.35
N LEU A 87 -5.20 -10.67 1.74
CA LEU A 87 -6.44 -10.45 2.49
C LEU A 87 -6.14 -9.77 3.83
N GLY A 88 -5.12 -10.22 4.56
CA GLY A 88 -4.70 -9.61 5.82
C GLY A 88 -4.31 -8.13 5.65
N LEU A 89 -3.52 -7.82 4.62
CA LEU A 89 -3.12 -6.45 4.28
C LEU A 89 -4.35 -5.58 3.96
N LEU A 90 -5.27 -6.06 3.13
CA LEU A 90 -6.46 -5.32 2.74
C LEU A 90 -7.36 -5.04 3.95
N CYS A 91 -7.61 -6.03 4.80
CA CYS A 91 -8.39 -5.86 6.03
C CYS A 91 -7.74 -4.86 7.00
N TRP A 92 -6.42 -4.90 7.13
CA TRP A 92 -5.68 -3.97 7.97
C TRP A 92 -5.76 -2.53 7.42
N ILE A 93 -5.57 -2.35 6.10
CA ILE A 93 -5.70 -1.05 5.42
C ILE A 93 -7.09 -0.46 5.62
N THR A 94 -8.15 -1.26 5.45
CA THR A 94 -9.52 -0.78 5.64
C THR A 94 -9.79 -0.33 7.07
N SER A 95 -9.18 -0.98 8.07
CA SER A 95 -9.46 -0.75 9.49
C SER A 95 -8.66 0.39 10.11
N SER A 96 -7.47 0.69 9.59
CA SER A 96 -6.47 1.54 10.29
C SER A 96 -6.29 2.94 9.67
N HIS A 97 -7.03 3.26 8.61
CA HIS A 97 -6.71 4.42 7.78
C HIS A 97 -7.19 5.78 8.37
N ASP A 98 -8.19 5.82 9.26
CA ASP A 98 -8.70 7.08 9.84
C ASP A 98 -7.69 7.63 10.87
N GLU A 99 -6.78 6.77 11.32
CA GLU A 99 -5.69 7.06 12.24
C GLU A 99 -4.39 7.38 11.49
N LEU A 100 -4.40 7.42 10.16
CA LEU A 100 -3.17 7.44 9.37
C LEU A 100 -2.57 8.85 9.28
N THR A 101 -1.70 9.17 10.24
CA THR A 101 -0.93 10.42 10.29
C THR A 101 0.49 10.24 9.72
N ALA A 102 1.10 11.34 9.27
CA ALA A 102 2.47 11.31 8.74
C ALA A 102 3.52 10.94 9.80
N PHE A 103 3.22 11.09 11.09
CA PHE A 103 4.11 10.75 12.20
C PHE A 103 4.12 9.26 12.53
N GLU A 104 3.07 8.53 12.14
CA GLU A 104 2.92 7.09 12.40
C GLU A 104 3.27 6.23 11.18
N ALA A 105 3.77 6.86 10.12
CA ALA A 105 4.07 6.20 8.85
C ALA A 105 5.11 5.08 8.97
N ASP A 106 6.03 5.16 9.94
CA ASP A 106 7.02 4.10 10.21
C ASP A 106 6.38 2.88 10.87
N ALA A 107 5.53 3.07 11.88
CA ALA A 107 4.80 1.98 12.55
C ALA A 107 3.87 1.25 11.56
N TRP A 108 3.28 2.02 10.64
CA TRP A 108 2.52 1.47 9.53
C TRP A 108 3.37 0.57 8.63
N LEU A 109 4.55 1.05 8.22
CA LEU A 109 5.43 0.33 7.32
C LEU A 109 5.87 -1.01 7.93
N GLU A 110 6.20 -1.03 9.23
CA GLU A 110 6.50 -2.26 9.98
C GLU A 110 5.33 -3.25 9.96
N GLN A 111 4.10 -2.76 10.14
CA GLN A 111 2.92 -3.62 10.07
C GLN A 111 2.70 -4.22 8.67
N ILE A 112 2.92 -3.45 7.60
CA ILE A 112 2.90 -3.98 6.23
C ILE A 112 3.97 -5.06 6.06
N LEU A 113 5.20 -4.80 6.50
CA LEU A 113 6.32 -5.74 6.36
C LEU A 113 6.06 -7.06 7.08
N SER A 114 5.41 -7.01 8.26
CA SER A 114 5.04 -8.21 9.01
C SER A 114 4.07 -9.13 8.25
N LEU A 115 3.16 -8.54 7.45
CA LEU A 115 2.19 -9.26 6.64
C LEU A 115 2.76 -9.67 5.27
N CYS A 116 3.59 -8.80 4.70
CA CYS A 116 4.10 -8.87 3.33
C CYS A 116 5.59 -8.47 3.29
N PRO A 117 6.52 -9.39 3.60
CA PRO A 117 7.96 -9.08 3.62
C PRO A 117 8.52 -8.66 2.25
N ALA A 118 7.90 -9.10 1.16
CA ALA A 118 8.25 -8.67 -0.21
C ALA A 118 7.62 -7.31 -0.55
N THR A 119 7.95 -6.29 0.24
CA THR A 119 7.50 -4.91 0.07
C THR A 119 8.66 -4.04 -0.40
N TYR A 120 8.43 -3.31 -1.49
CA TYR A 120 9.42 -2.45 -2.11
C TYR A 120 8.92 -1.01 -2.15
N ALA A 121 9.77 -0.06 -1.81
CA ALA A 121 9.51 1.36 -2.01
C ALA A 121 9.90 1.77 -3.44
N VAL A 122 9.04 2.58 -4.07
CA VAL A 122 9.35 3.18 -5.37
C VAL A 122 10.12 4.47 -5.13
N LEU A 123 11.38 4.50 -5.53
CA LEU A 123 12.22 5.68 -5.51
C LEU A 123 12.22 6.29 -6.91
N SER A 124 11.71 7.51 -7.03
CA SER A 124 11.78 8.25 -8.28
C SER A 124 13.18 8.81 -8.48
N SER A 125 13.85 8.44 -9.56
CA SER A 125 15.12 9.04 -9.96
C SER A 125 14.91 10.33 -10.77
N ARG A 126 15.92 11.19 -10.83
CA ARG A 126 15.89 12.43 -11.64
C ARG A 126 15.80 12.15 -13.15
N SER A 127 16.14 10.94 -13.60
CA SER A 127 16.04 10.50 -15.00
C SER A 127 14.64 10.01 -15.38
N GLY A 128 13.71 9.90 -14.41
CA GLY A 128 12.37 9.35 -14.63
C GLY A 128 12.31 7.82 -14.56
N GLU A 129 13.43 7.15 -14.28
CA GLU A 129 13.45 5.72 -13.98
C GLU A 129 12.92 5.47 -12.57
N GLU A 130 12.03 4.47 -12.43
CA GLU A 130 11.58 3.96 -11.15
C GLU A 130 12.59 2.94 -10.62
N ILE A 131 13.14 3.18 -9.44
CA ILE A 131 14.00 2.23 -8.74
C ILE A 131 13.18 1.60 -7.61
N LEU A 132 13.18 0.26 -7.54
CA LEU A 132 12.56 -0.46 -6.44
C LEU A 132 13.61 -0.76 -5.36
N ALA A 133 13.42 -0.21 -4.17
CA ALA A 133 14.23 -0.52 -3.01
C ALA A 133 13.46 -1.46 -2.09
N LEU A 134 14.05 -2.62 -1.76
CA LEU A 134 13.45 -3.52 -0.77
C LEU A 134 13.39 -2.80 0.57
N VAL A 135 12.20 -2.79 1.18
CA VAL A 135 12.03 -2.21 2.51
C VAL A 135 12.42 -3.27 3.53
N MET A 136 13.38 -2.92 4.39
CA MET A 136 13.88 -3.80 5.45
C MET A 136 13.29 -3.37 6.80
N PRO A 137 12.93 -4.32 7.68
CA PRO A 137 12.57 -4.00 9.06
C PRO A 137 13.71 -3.26 9.76
N GLN A 138 13.40 -2.34 10.67
CA GLN A 138 14.42 -1.54 11.37
C GLN A 138 15.49 -2.40 12.08
N GLU A 139 15.09 -3.52 12.68
CA GLU A 139 16.00 -4.45 13.35
C GLU A 139 17.05 -5.05 12.38
N ALA A 140 16.65 -5.31 11.13
CA ALA A 140 17.55 -5.83 10.10
C ALA A 140 18.48 -4.74 9.53
N SER A 141 18.04 -3.49 9.54
CA SER A 141 18.85 -2.36 9.06
C SER A 141 20.02 -2.06 10.00
N ALA A 142 19.85 -2.22 11.31
CA ALA A 142 20.89 -2.00 12.31
C ALA A 142 22.04 -3.03 12.25
N MET A 143 21.80 -4.20 11.66
CA MET A 143 22.84 -5.25 11.48
C MET A 143 23.70 -5.06 10.22
N LEU A 144 23.31 -4.13 9.33
CA LEU A 144 24.00 -3.84 8.07
C LEU A 144 24.86 -2.57 8.13
N GLN A 145 24.92 -1.91 9.29
CA GLN A 145 25.75 -0.72 9.57
C GLN A 145 26.97 -1.10 10.43
#